data_AF-A0A260ZTF3-F1
#
_entry.id   AF-A0A260ZTF3-F1
#
_cell.length_a   1.000
_cell.length_b   1.000
_cell.length_c   1.000
_cell.angle_alpha   90.00
_cell.angle_beta   90.00
_cell.angle_gamma   90.00
#
_symmetry.space_group_name_H-M   'P 1'
#
loop_
_entity.id
_entity.type
_entity.pdbx_description
1 polymer ?
#
loop_
_entity_poly.entity_id
_entity_poly.type
_entity_poly.pdbx_seq_one_letter_code
_entity_poly.pdbx_strand_id
1 'polypeptide(L)' 'MTLSEDVNLEEFITAKDELSGADIKAMCTEAGLLALRERRMRVTMEDFQKSKENVLYRKKEGAPEELYL' A
#
# COMPACT_ATOMS: atom_id res chain seq x y z
N MET A 1 3.88 9.15 -11.95
CA MET A 1 3.66 9.55 -10.54
C MET A 1 4.88 10.31 -10.09
N THR A 2 4.70 11.46 -9.43
CA THR A 2 5.82 12.22 -8.89
C THR A 2 6.01 11.83 -7.43
N LEU A 3 7.18 11.33 -7.09
CA LEU A 3 7.52 10.95 -5.73
C LEU A 3 8.13 12.12 -4.98
N SER A 4 7.89 12.17 -3.68
CA SER A 4 8.68 12.98 -2.76
C SER A 4 10.02 12.29 -2.48
N GLU A 5 11.04 13.08 -2.13
CA GLU A 5 12.42 12.59 -1.96
C GLU A 5 12.60 11.70 -0.71
N ASP A 6 11.67 11.79 0.24
CA ASP A 6 11.61 11.03 1.48
C ASP A 6 10.97 9.63 1.32
N VAL A 7 10.55 9.24 0.11
CA VAL A 7 9.92 7.93 -0.13
C VAL A 7 10.98 6.83 -0.14
N ASN A 8 10.93 5.94 0.84
CA ASN A 8 11.76 4.74 0.92
C ASN A 8 11.00 3.49 0.51
N LEU A 9 11.23 3.00 -0.71
CA LEU A 9 10.53 1.80 -1.22
C LEU A 9 11.04 0.49 -0.62
N GLU A 10 12.24 0.46 -0.04
CA GLU A 10 12.83 -0.76 0.53
C GLU A 10 12.03 -1.30 1.73
N GLU A 11 11.30 -0.42 2.43
CA GLU A 11 10.40 -0.79 3.53
C GLU A 11 9.28 -1.73 3.08
N PHE A 12 8.81 -1.59 1.84
CA PHE A 12 7.73 -2.41 1.29
C PHE A 12 8.23 -3.73 0.70
N ILE A 13 9.50 -3.79 0.29
CA ILE A 13 10.12 -5.01 -0.28
C ILE A 13 10.51 -5.98 0.83
N THR A 14 11.01 -5.44 1.95
CA THR A 14 11.47 -6.25 3.09
C THR A 14 10.32 -6.77 3.94
N ALA A 15 9.15 -6.15 3.83
CA ALA A 15 7.95 -6.62 4.50
C ALA A 15 7.58 -8.00 3.94
N LYS A 16 7.55 -9.02 4.81
CA LYS A 16 7.12 -10.41 4.48
C LYS A 16 5.61 -10.51 4.28
N ASP A 17 5.02 -9.53 3.61
CA ASP A 17 3.62 -9.55 3.24
C ASP A 17 3.52 -10.32 1.92
N GLU A 18 2.62 -11.30 1.85
CA GLU A 18 2.38 -12.09 0.63
C GLU A 18 1.69 -11.25 -0.45
N LEU A 19 2.35 -10.21 -0.96
CA LEU A 19 1.81 -9.31 -1.97
C LEU A 19 2.03 -9.88 -3.37
N SER A 20 0.96 -9.93 -4.15
CA SER A 20 1.04 -10.20 -5.59
C SER A 20 1.38 -8.93 -6.37
N GLY A 21 1.78 -9.06 -7.64
CA GLY A 21 1.98 -7.90 -8.51
C GLY A 21 0.72 -7.05 -8.70
N ALA A 22 -0.48 -7.65 -8.57
CA ALA A 22 -1.73 -6.92 -8.58
C ALA A 22 -1.92 -6.05 -7.32
N ASP A 23 -1.50 -6.56 -6.16
CA ASP A 23 -1.55 -5.82 -4.88
C ASP A 23 -0.61 -4.61 -4.92
N ILE A 24 0.60 -4.78 -5.47
CA ILE A 24 1.56 -3.68 -5.66
C ILE A 24 0.97 -2.59 -6.56
N LYS A 25 0.33 -2.99 -7.68
CA LYS A 25 -0.34 -2.03 -8.58
C LYS A 25 -1.49 -1.30 -7.89
N ALA A 26 -2.30 -2.00 -7.09
CA ALA A 26 -3.37 -1.40 -6.33
C ALA A 26 -2.84 -0.40 -5.30
N MET A 27 -1.76 -0.74 -4.59
CA MET A 27 -1.09 0.12 -3.61
C MET A 27 -0.58 1.42 -4.23
N CYS A 28 0.08 1.36 -5.39
CA CYS A 28 0.54 2.54 -6.12
C CYS A 28 -0.62 3.43 -6.61
N THR A 29 -1.72 2.82 -7.03
CA THR A 29 -2.90 3.55 -7.51
C THR A 29 -3.60 4.28 -6.36
N GLU A 30 -3.76 3.59 -5.23
CA GLU A 30 -4.35 4.14 -4.01
C GLU A 30 -3.49 5.26 -3.41
N ALA A 31 -2.15 5.09 -3.37
CA ALA A 31 -1.24 6.14 -2.90
C ALA A 31 -1.35 7.43 -3.75
N GLY A 32 -1.46 7.30 -5.08
CA GLY A 32 -1.71 8.43 -5.96
C GLY A 32 -3.06 9.10 -5.70
N LEU A 33 -4.11 8.31 -5.42
CA LEU A 33 -5.44 8.81 -5.09
C LEU A 33 -5.44 9.59 -3.76
N LEU A 34 -4.73 9.10 -2.75
CA LEU A 34 -4.57 9.76 -1.45
C LEU A 34 -3.88 11.11 -1.59
N ALA A 35 -2.80 11.18 -2.36
CA ALA A 35 -2.13 12.45 -2.65
C ALA A 35 -3.06 13.46 -3.33
N LEU A 36 -3.84 13.02 -4.33
CA LEU A 36 -4.81 13.88 -5.01
C LEU A 36 -5.95 14.33 -4.08
N ARG A 37 -6.41 13.46 -3.18
CA ARG A 37 -7.43 13.78 -2.18
C ARG A 37 -6.99 14.90 -1.25
N GLU A 38 -5.70 14.94 -0.92
CA GLU A 38 -5.07 16.01 -0.14
C GLU A 38 -4.60 17.20 -0.99
N ARG A 39 -4.97 17.25 -2.28
CA ARG A 39 -4.60 18.31 -3.24
C ARG A 39 -3.07 18.45 -3.44
N ARG A 40 -2.34 17.35 -3.28
CA ARG A 40 -0.90 17.26 -3.54
C ARG A 40 -0.64 16.65 -4.92
N MET A 41 0.43 17.09 -5.57
CA MET A 41 0.93 16.52 -6.84
C MET A 41 2.14 15.59 -6.66
N ARG A 42 2.61 15.45 -5.42
CA ARG A 42 3.66 14.52 -5.01
C ARG A 42 3.10 13.53 -4.00
N VAL A 43 3.44 12.27 -4.20
CA VAL A 43 3.15 11.17 -3.28
C VAL A 43 4.23 11.12 -2.22
N THR A 44 3.83 11.13 -0.95
CA THR A 44 4.73 11.08 0.21
C THR A 44 4.81 9.67 0.77
N MET A 45 5.72 9.44 1.72
CA MET A 45 5.85 8.14 2.37
C MET A 45 4.56 7.72 3.11
N GLU A 46 3.87 8.69 3.71
CA GLU A 46 2.60 8.46 4.43
C GLU A 46 1.49 7.92 3.52
N ASP A 47 1.43 8.36 2.25
CA ASP A 47 0.45 7.86 1.29
C ASP A 47 0.66 6.36 1.01
N PHE A 48 1.92 5.92 0.93
CA PHE A 48 2.25 4.51 0.72
C PHE A 48 1.98 3.65 1.96
N GLN A 49 2.24 4.17 3.15
CA GLN A 49 1.93 3.46 4.40
C GLN A 49 0.41 3.25 4.53
N LYS A 50 -0.38 4.30 4.30
CA LYS A 50 -1.86 4.22 4.29
C LYS A 50 -2.38 3.31 3.19
N SER A 51 -1.83 3.39 1.97
CA SER A 51 -2.29 2.55 0.87
C SER A 51 -1.99 1.08 1.09
N LYS A 52 -0.85 0.74 1.68
CA LYS A 52 -0.49 -0.63 2.09
C LYS A 52 -1.53 -1.21 3.05
N GLU A 53 -1.89 -0.48 4.11
CA GLU A 53 -2.90 -0.91 5.08
C GLU A 53 -4.26 -1.14 4.41
N ASN A 54 -4.70 -0.22 3.55
CA ASN A 54 -5.97 -0.34 2.84
C ASN A 54 -6.02 -1.56 1.91
N VAL A 55 -4.94 -1.83 1.18
CA VAL A 55 -4.88 -2.99 0.26
C VAL A 55 -4.82 -4.30 1.04
N LEU A 56 -4.03 -4.37 2.11
CA LEU A 56 -3.94 -5.55 2.97
C LEU A 56 -5.26 -5.86 3.69
N TYR A 57 -5.97 -4.83 4.17
CA TYR A 57 -7.27 -5.02 4.81
C TYR A 57 -8.27 -5.68 3.87
N ARG A 58 -8.36 -5.21 2.61
CA ARG A 58 -9.23 -5.82 1.58
C ARG A 58 -8.87 -7.28 1.26
N LYS A 59 -7.62 -7.68 1.50
CA LYS A 59 -7.15 -9.06 1.26
C LYS A 59 -7.48 -10.00 2.42
N LYS A 60 -7.49 -9.52 3.66
CA LYS A 60 -7.76 -10.32 4.86
C LYS A 60 -9.21 -10.82 4.99
N GLU A 61 -10.14 -10.30 4.19
CA GLU A 61 -11.53 -10.77 4.18
C GLU A 61 -11.71 -12.19 3.58
N GLY A 62 -10.64 -12.83 3.08
CA GLY A 62 -10.73 -14.06 2.29
C GLY A 62 -10.62 -15.40 3.02
N ALA A 63 -10.08 -15.47 4.24
CA ALA A 63 -9.91 -16.75 4.94
C ALA A 63 -9.93 -16.58 6.48
N PRO A 64 -10.77 -17.35 7.22
CA PRO A 64 -10.66 -17.38 8.67
C PRO A 64 -9.34 -18.06 9.09
N GLU A 65 -8.52 -17.35 9.86
CA GLU A 65 -7.29 -17.89 10.48
C GLU A 65 -7.59 -19.03 11.48
N GLU A 66 -8.86 -19.22 11.85
CA GLU A 66 -9.32 -20.19 12.85
C GLU A 66 -9.43 -21.65 12.36
N LEU A 67 -9.13 -21.96 11.09
CA LEU A 67 -9.24 -23.36 10.61
C LEU A 67 -8.08 -24.27 11.04
N TYR A 68 -7.05 -23.72 11.72
CA TYR A 68 -5.87 -24.45 12.19
C TYR A 68 -5.63 -24.28 13.69
N LEU A 69 -6.66 -24.50 14.50
CA LEU A 69 -6.49 -24.87 15.90
C LEU A 69 -7.23 -26.18 16.22
#